data_AF-A0A2N2AY87-F1
#
_entry.id   AF-A0A2N2AY87-F1
#
_cell.length_a   1.000
_cell.length_b   1.000
_cell.length_c   1.000
_cell.angle_alpha   90.00
_cell.angle_beta   90.00
_cell.angle_gamma   90.00
#
_symmetry.space_group_name_H-M   'P 1'
#
loop_
_entity.id
_entity.type
_entity.pdbx_description
1 polymer ?
#
loop_
_entity_poly.entity_id
_entity_poly.type
_entity_poly.pdbx_seq_one_letter_code
_entity_poly.pdbx_strand_id
1 'polypeptide(L)'
;MKFMRLFTVLMIVLSLSACKKEESDEKSSKDSSDTVIMAAKVDLFNSIEKLTQGLSKKKYIELYDSLEEIFELSNKANIVSEKTDAAANKYIKNLNQLSEDINNEANYQKAKEISFSYEKSQLEIISSIASGGKKEEESSGGSSESGGGSESSGGGGNSSGGEESSGSSGGEESSKEGGKEEEEEEKIVIPEEETLKKYPEIIITDKDNQIMDLAVDLLGYVSQVSLEADKENPTALSNREKYLLYKITSLVKLDEYADAGDLVSEAQNNWDKLYIKVQDQNKQDSVTLSALIKNIRTSVEKKDPVAVDLQSKVAIKLLDNLSIKNK
;
A
#
# COMPACT_ATOMS: atom_id res chain seq x y z
N MET A 1 2.18 -71.26 -19.79
CA MET A 1 1.21 -70.97 -18.71
C MET A 1 1.83 -70.15 -17.55
N LYS A 2 2.52 -69.04 -17.83
CA LYS A 2 2.95 -68.06 -16.80
C LYS A 2 2.43 -66.64 -17.05
N PHE A 3 1.95 -66.36 -18.27
CA PHE A 3 1.33 -65.09 -18.63
C PHE A 3 -0.13 -64.93 -18.16
N MET A 4 -0.82 -66.03 -17.85
CA MET A 4 -2.24 -65.97 -17.49
C MET A 4 -2.46 -65.54 -16.03
N ARG A 5 -1.45 -65.62 -15.14
CA ARG A 5 -1.54 -65.16 -13.74
C ARG A 5 -1.22 -63.68 -13.56
N LEU A 6 -0.39 -63.09 -14.44
CA LEU A 6 -0.08 -61.65 -14.39
C LEU A 6 -1.30 -60.81 -14.84
N PHE A 7 -2.07 -61.33 -15.81
CA PHE A 7 -3.28 -60.65 -16.29
C PHE A 7 -4.45 -60.73 -15.30
N THR A 8 -4.53 -61.78 -14.47
CA THR A 8 -5.57 -61.90 -13.42
C THR A 8 -5.29 -60.96 -12.24
N VAL A 9 -4.02 -60.72 -11.89
CA VAL A 9 -3.66 -59.78 -10.83
C VAL A 9 -3.86 -58.33 -11.29
N LEU A 10 -3.60 -58.01 -12.57
CA LEU A 10 -3.82 -56.66 -13.11
C LEU A 10 -5.33 -56.29 -13.19
N MET A 11 -6.20 -57.25 -13.50
CA MET A 11 -7.65 -57.02 -13.55
C MET A 11 -8.32 -56.92 -12.16
N ILE A 12 -7.76 -57.54 -11.11
CA ILE A 12 -8.27 -57.40 -9.74
C ILE A 12 -7.94 -56.01 -9.17
N VAL A 13 -6.79 -55.43 -9.52
CA VAL A 13 -6.43 -54.06 -9.12
C VAL A 13 -7.29 -53.01 -9.85
N LEU A 14 -7.71 -53.28 -11.09
CA LEU A 14 -8.63 -52.41 -11.84
C LEU A 14 -10.11 -52.59 -11.47
N SER A 15 -10.48 -53.63 -10.70
CA SER A 15 -11.87 -53.92 -10.33
C SER A 15 -12.23 -53.59 -8.87
N LEU A 16 -11.28 -53.10 -8.06
CA LEU A 16 -11.50 -52.71 -6.66
C LEU A 16 -11.83 -51.21 -6.46
N SER A 17 -12.01 -50.44 -7.54
CA SER A 17 -12.52 -49.06 -7.45
C SER A 17 -14.01 -48.93 -7.80
N ALA A 18 -14.72 -50.05 -7.96
CA ALA A 18 -16.16 -50.07 -8.22
C ALA A 18 -16.88 -51.01 -7.24
N CYS A 19 -17.28 -50.47 -6.09
CA CYS A 19 -18.55 -50.68 -5.38
C CYS A 19 -18.37 -50.39 -3.89
N LYS A 20 -18.87 -49.24 -3.45
CA LYS A 20 -19.97 -49.20 -2.48
C LYS A 20 -20.61 -47.82 -2.56
N LYS A 21 -21.91 -47.84 -2.83
CA LYS A 21 -22.82 -46.72 -2.66
C LYS A 21 -22.90 -46.48 -1.14
N GLU A 22 -21.94 -45.74 -0.62
CA GLU A 22 -22.09 -45.04 0.64
C GLU A 22 -22.78 -43.72 0.31
N GLU A 23 -23.95 -43.48 0.90
CA GLU A 23 -24.42 -42.12 1.15
C GLU A 23 -23.39 -41.47 2.08
N SER A 24 -22.29 -40.98 1.51
CA SER A 24 -21.27 -40.23 2.23
C SER A 24 -21.16 -38.85 1.62
N ASP A 25 -21.78 -37.88 2.29
CA ASP A 25 -21.30 -36.51 2.47
C ASP A 25 -20.62 -35.77 1.30
N GLU A 26 -21.11 -35.94 0.07
CA GLU A 26 -20.62 -35.25 -1.13
C GLU A 26 -20.79 -33.72 -1.10
N LYS A 27 -21.50 -33.17 -0.10
CA LYS A 27 -21.60 -31.71 0.10
C LYS A 27 -20.40 -31.11 0.86
N SER A 28 -19.65 -31.87 1.65
CA SER A 28 -18.67 -31.26 2.57
C SER A 28 -17.30 -30.91 1.95
N SER A 29 -16.86 -31.63 0.90
CA SER A 29 -15.52 -31.46 0.31
C SER A 29 -15.48 -30.44 -0.83
N LYS A 30 -16.58 -30.24 -1.55
CA LYS A 30 -16.69 -29.22 -2.61
C LYS A 30 -16.99 -27.83 -2.04
N ASP A 31 -17.88 -27.76 -1.05
CA ASP A 31 -18.23 -26.51 -0.36
C ASP A 31 -17.01 -25.90 0.37
N SER A 32 -16.09 -26.73 0.88
CA SER A 32 -14.85 -26.26 1.50
C SER A 32 -13.83 -25.70 0.49
N SER A 33 -13.71 -26.31 -0.70
CA SER A 33 -12.83 -25.80 -1.76
C SER A 33 -13.33 -24.48 -2.34
N ASP A 34 -14.62 -24.36 -2.62
CA ASP A 34 -15.20 -23.15 -3.21
C ASP A 34 -15.18 -21.98 -2.22
N THR A 35 -15.41 -22.25 -0.94
CA THR A 35 -15.26 -21.26 0.14
C THR A 35 -13.82 -20.77 0.27
N VAL A 36 -12.83 -21.66 0.19
CA VAL A 36 -11.39 -21.31 0.25
C VAL A 36 -10.98 -20.47 -0.95
N ILE A 37 -11.44 -20.81 -2.15
CA ILE A 37 -11.18 -20.04 -3.37
C ILE A 37 -11.79 -18.65 -3.25
N MET A 38 -13.03 -18.55 -2.75
CA MET A 38 -13.70 -17.26 -2.61
C MET A 38 -13.04 -16.37 -1.55
N ALA A 39 -12.61 -16.94 -0.43
CA ALA A 39 -11.80 -16.25 0.57
C ALA A 39 -10.49 -15.74 -0.05
N ALA A 40 -9.80 -16.56 -0.85
CA ALA A 40 -8.58 -16.16 -1.54
C ALA A 40 -8.79 -15.02 -2.54
N LYS A 41 -9.95 -14.97 -3.24
CA LYS A 41 -10.32 -13.83 -4.09
C LYS A 41 -10.52 -12.54 -3.28
N VAL A 42 -11.12 -12.64 -2.10
CA VAL A 42 -11.29 -11.49 -1.19
C VAL A 42 -9.94 -11.01 -0.66
N ASP A 43 -9.08 -11.92 -0.21
CA ASP A 43 -7.72 -11.60 0.23
C ASP A 43 -6.92 -10.94 -0.89
N LEU A 44 -6.98 -11.49 -2.11
CA LEU A 44 -6.34 -10.91 -3.28
C LEU A 44 -6.83 -9.49 -3.56
N PHE A 45 -8.15 -9.26 -3.55
CA PHE A 45 -8.72 -7.92 -3.73
C PHE A 45 -8.18 -6.95 -2.67
N ASN A 46 -8.16 -7.37 -1.41
CA ASN A 46 -7.67 -6.55 -0.30
C ASN A 46 -6.17 -6.22 -0.43
N SER A 47 -5.34 -7.16 -0.89
CA SER A 47 -3.90 -6.93 -1.06
C SER A 47 -3.62 -6.00 -2.24
N ILE A 48 -4.38 -6.10 -3.35
CA ILE A 48 -4.31 -5.13 -4.45
C ILE A 48 -4.85 -3.75 -4.00
N GLU A 49 -5.88 -3.71 -3.16
CA GLU A 49 -6.43 -2.45 -2.62
C GLU A 49 -5.39 -1.74 -1.74
N LYS A 50 -4.71 -2.48 -0.86
CA LYS A 50 -3.60 -1.95 -0.05
C LYS A 50 -2.46 -1.44 -0.93
N LEU A 51 -2.10 -2.17 -2.00
CA LEU A 51 -1.11 -1.71 -2.96
C LEU A 51 -1.54 -0.39 -3.61
N THR A 52 -2.80 -0.29 -4.05
CA THR A 52 -3.39 0.93 -4.66
C THR A 52 -3.32 2.12 -3.70
N GLN A 53 -3.65 1.90 -2.42
CA GLN A 53 -3.51 2.93 -1.38
C GLN A 53 -2.04 3.30 -1.12
N GLY A 54 -1.12 2.32 -1.16
CA GLY A 54 0.32 2.53 -1.03
C GLY A 54 0.92 3.38 -2.16
N LEU A 55 0.49 3.16 -3.40
CA LEU A 55 0.89 3.93 -4.58
C LEU A 55 0.58 5.43 -4.40
N SER A 56 -0.53 5.77 -3.76
CA SER A 56 -0.88 7.18 -3.48
C SER A 56 0.10 7.91 -2.55
N LYS A 57 0.92 7.16 -1.80
CA LYS A 57 1.95 7.71 -0.90
C LYS A 57 3.33 7.76 -1.57
N LYS A 58 3.47 7.30 -2.81
CA LYS A 58 4.73 7.21 -3.57
C LYS A 58 5.87 6.50 -2.83
N LYS A 59 5.56 5.56 -1.93
CA LYS A 59 6.55 4.78 -1.17
C LYS A 59 6.89 3.48 -1.91
N TYR A 60 7.36 3.58 -3.15
CA TYR A 60 7.49 2.43 -4.05
C TYR A 60 8.44 1.34 -3.51
N ILE A 61 9.47 1.71 -2.74
CA ILE A 61 10.37 0.77 -2.07
C ILE A 61 9.62 -0.14 -1.08
N GLU A 62 8.57 0.35 -0.43
CA GLU A 62 7.78 -0.41 0.55
C GLU A 62 6.73 -1.33 -0.13
N LEU A 63 6.54 -1.22 -1.46
CA LEU A 63 5.47 -1.94 -2.17
C LEU A 63 5.90 -3.31 -2.74
N TYR A 64 7.18 -3.67 -2.66
CA TYR A 64 7.68 -4.94 -3.21
C TYR A 64 7.03 -6.16 -2.54
N ASP A 65 6.96 -6.18 -1.21
CA ASP A 65 6.39 -7.29 -0.45
C ASP A 65 4.91 -7.51 -0.83
N SER A 66 4.20 -6.43 -1.17
CA SER A 66 2.80 -6.51 -1.62
C SER A 66 2.66 -7.19 -2.98
N LEU A 67 3.64 -7.06 -3.88
CA LEU A 67 3.59 -7.69 -5.20
C LEU A 67 3.75 -9.21 -5.10
N GLU A 68 4.70 -9.69 -4.29
CA GLU A 68 4.90 -11.12 -4.04
C GLU A 68 3.62 -11.78 -3.49
N GLU A 69 3.01 -11.16 -2.48
CA GLU A 69 1.73 -11.59 -1.91
C GLU A 69 0.62 -11.67 -2.98
N ILE A 70 0.53 -10.67 -3.86
CA ILE A 70 -0.46 -10.64 -4.95
C ILE A 70 -0.24 -11.78 -5.94
N PHE A 71 1.00 -12.13 -6.30
CA PHE A 71 1.27 -13.28 -7.17
C PHE A 71 0.83 -14.60 -6.52
N GLU A 72 1.13 -14.81 -5.25
CA GLU A 72 0.74 -16.01 -4.50
C GLU A 72 -0.79 -16.12 -4.39
N LEU A 73 -1.46 -15.03 -4.00
CA LEU A 73 -2.91 -14.98 -3.87
C LEU A 73 -3.61 -15.14 -5.23
N SER A 74 -3.04 -14.63 -6.32
CA SER A 74 -3.57 -14.82 -7.68
C SER A 74 -3.67 -16.30 -8.06
N ASN A 75 -2.63 -17.07 -7.71
CA ASN A 75 -2.63 -18.52 -7.94
C ASN A 75 -3.65 -19.22 -7.05
N LYS A 76 -3.71 -18.87 -5.76
CA LYS A 76 -4.64 -19.46 -4.79
C LYS A 76 -6.10 -19.16 -5.10
N ALA A 77 -6.40 -17.96 -5.58
CA ALA A 77 -7.73 -17.52 -5.98
C ALA A 77 -8.21 -18.13 -7.31
N ASN A 78 -7.32 -18.87 -8.00
CA ASN A 78 -7.57 -19.53 -9.29
C ASN A 78 -8.19 -18.57 -10.34
N ILE A 79 -7.76 -17.31 -10.32
CA ILE A 79 -8.25 -16.26 -11.24
C ILE A 79 -7.57 -16.34 -12.62
N VAL A 80 -6.56 -17.19 -12.75
CA VAL A 80 -5.82 -17.47 -13.98
C VAL A 80 -5.87 -18.97 -14.25
N SER A 81 -7.05 -19.48 -14.62
CA SER A 81 -7.18 -20.88 -15.04
C SER A 81 -7.46 -20.98 -16.54
N GLU A 82 -6.59 -21.73 -17.22
CA GLU A 82 -6.58 -22.06 -18.65
C GLU A 82 -6.19 -20.92 -19.62
N LYS A 83 -5.20 -21.23 -20.48
CA LYS A 83 -4.38 -20.31 -21.30
C LYS A 83 -5.13 -19.58 -22.43
N THR A 84 -6.46 -19.49 -22.38
CA THR A 84 -7.30 -19.01 -23.49
C THR A 84 -8.27 -17.89 -23.14
N ASP A 85 -8.39 -17.48 -21.87
CA ASP A 85 -9.18 -16.29 -21.53
C ASP A 85 -8.37 -15.00 -21.76
N ALA A 86 -8.89 -14.13 -22.63
CA ALA A 86 -8.29 -12.83 -22.93
C ALA A 86 -8.26 -11.91 -21.70
N ALA A 87 -9.26 -11.99 -20.81
CA ALA A 87 -9.32 -11.17 -19.61
C ALA A 87 -8.27 -11.62 -18.58
N ALA A 88 -8.16 -12.93 -18.32
CA ALA A 88 -7.09 -13.50 -17.50
C ALA A 88 -5.69 -13.17 -18.05
N ASN A 89 -5.48 -13.26 -19.36
CA ASN A 89 -4.20 -12.90 -19.99
C ASN A 89 -3.89 -11.40 -19.84
N LYS A 90 -4.90 -10.52 -19.97
CA LYS A 90 -4.74 -9.08 -19.72
C LYS A 90 -4.38 -8.82 -18.25
N TYR A 91 -5.01 -9.52 -17.31
CA TYR A 91 -4.67 -9.44 -15.88
C TYR A 91 -3.19 -9.76 -15.62
N ILE A 92 -2.69 -10.90 -16.12
CA ILE A 92 -1.27 -11.27 -15.97
C ILE A 92 -0.35 -10.21 -16.56
N LYS A 93 -0.67 -9.73 -17.77
CA LYS A 93 0.12 -8.69 -18.44
C LYS A 93 0.16 -7.41 -17.60
N ASN A 94 -0.98 -6.97 -17.09
CA ASN A 94 -1.08 -5.78 -16.24
C ASN A 94 -0.31 -5.98 -14.93
N LEU A 95 -0.37 -7.17 -14.30
CA LEU A 95 0.36 -7.47 -13.07
C LEU A 95 1.89 -7.43 -13.28
N ASN A 96 2.36 -7.99 -14.40
CA ASN A 96 3.77 -7.95 -14.77
C ASN A 96 4.24 -6.51 -15.06
N GLN A 97 3.44 -5.74 -15.80
CA GLN A 97 3.73 -4.34 -16.10
C GLN A 97 3.78 -3.50 -14.81
N LEU A 98 2.79 -3.67 -13.92
CA LEU A 98 2.74 -3.00 -12.62
C LEU A 98 3.97 -3.31 -11.78
N SER A 99 4.41 -4.58 -11.79
CA SER A 99 5.62 -5.00 -11.08
C SER A 99 6.88 -4.34 -11.63
N GLU A 100 6.99 -4.26 -12.96
CA GLU A 100 8.10 -3.57 -13.62
C GLU A 100 8.11 -2.08 -13.30
N ASP A 101 6.95 -1.41 -13.39
CA ASP A 101 6.84 0.03 -13.15
C ASP A 101 7.15 0.41 -11.69
N ILE A 102 6.64 -0.37 -10.72
CA ILE A 102 6.97 -0.19 -9.30
C ILE A 102 8.46 -0.40 -9.07
N ASN A 103 9.06 -1.44 -9.67
CA ASN A 103 10.48 -1.70 -9.52
C ASN A 103 11.34 -0.58 -10.10
N ASN A 104 10.99 -0.08 -11.28
CA ASN A 104 11.68 1.03 -11.92
C ASN A 104 11.61 2.30 -11.07
N GLU A 105 10.44 2.62 -10.53
CA GLU A 105 10.26 3.81 -9.69
C GLU A 105 10.95 3.67 -8.34
N ALA A 106 10.92 2.50 -7.71
CA ALA A 106 11.65 2.23 -6.48
C ALA A 106 13.18 2.31 -6.68
N ASN A 107 13.71 1.82 -7.79
CA ASN A 107 15.14 1.97 -8.12
C ASN A 107 15.52 3.43 -8.38
N TYR A 108 14.64 4.19 -9.03
CA TYR A 108 14.82 5.63 -9.21
C TYR A 108 14.84 6.37 -7.87
N GLN A 109 13.97 6.00 -6.93
CA GLN A 109 13.97 6.55 -5.56
C GLN A 109 15.25 6.21 -4.80
N LYS A 110 15.70 4.96 -4.82
CA LYS A 110 16.97 4.54 -4.20
C LYS A 110 18.16 5.33 -4.76
N ALA A 111 18.22 5.50 -6.09
CA ALA A 111 19.28 6.26 -6.73
C ALA A 111 19.28 7.74 -6.28
N LYS A 112 18.10 8.35 -6.13
CA LYS A 112 17.95 9.70 -5.58
C LYS A 112 18.38 9.80 -4.12
N GLU A 113 18.00 8.84 -3.28
CA GLU A 113 18.40 8.80 -1.87
C GLU A 113 19.92 8.71 -1.72
N ILE A 114 20.58 7.88 -2.55
CA ILE A 114 22.04 7.77 -2.58
C ILE A 114 22.68 9.09 -3.04
N SER A 115 22.18 9.68 -4.13
CA SER A 115 22.70 10.97 -4.64
C SER A 115 22.58 12.08 -3.60
N PHE A 116 21.43 12.15 -2.91
CA PHE A 116 21.20 13.12 -1.85
C PHE A 116 22.12 12.90 -0.65
N SER A 117 22.30 11.64 -0.23
CA SER A 117 23.24 11.30 0.86
C SER A 117 24.67 11.70 0.50
N TYR A 118 25.08 11.49 -0.75
CA TYR A 118 26.38 11.91 -1.25
C TYR A 118 26.52 13.45 -1.27
N GLU A 119 25.55 14.17 -1.83
CA GLU A 119 25.54 15.65 -1.84
C GLU A 119 25.57 16.22 -0.42
N LYS A 120 24.78 15.65 0.50
CA LYS A 120 24.78 16.01 1.91
C LYS A 120 26.15 15.79 2.54
N SER A 121 26.78 14.64 2.29
CA SER A 121 28.13 14.35 2.80
C SER A 121 29.18 15.31 2.24
N GLN A 122 29.10 15.69 0.95
CA GLN A 122 29.98 16.70 0.37
C GLN A 122 29.77 18.07 1.02
N LEU A 123 28.52 18.47 1.27
CA LEU A 123 28.21 19.72 1.97
C LEU A 123 28.71 19.70 3.42
N GLU A 124 28.59 18.58 4.14
CA GLU A 124 29.13 18.42 5.50
C GLU A 124 30.67 18.49 5.53
N ILE A 125 31.34 17.96 4.50
CA ILE A 125 32.80 18.08 4.34
C ILE A 125 33.17 19.54 4.09
N ILE A 126 32.50 20.21 3.14
CA ILE A 126 32.74 21.63 2.82
C ILE A 126 32.47 22.50 4.05
N SER A 127 31.38 22.25 4.80
CA SER A 127 31.05 23.00 6.01
C SER A 127 32.08 22.78 7.11
N SER A 128 32.58 21.54 7.28
CA SER A 128 33.63 21.23 8.27
C SER A 128 34.98 21.89 7.94
N ILE A 129 35.29 22.06 6.65
CA ILE A 129 36.49 22.76 6.17
C ILE A 129 36.31 24.28 6.32
N ALA A 130 35.15 24.81 5.93
CA ALA A 130 34.81 26.22 6.01
C ALA A 130 34.67 26.72 7.46
N SER A 131 34.28 25.87 8.40
CA SER A 131 34.21 26.20 9.82
C SER A 131 35.57 26.18 10.53
N GLY A 132 36.69 26.13 9.78
CA GLY A 132 38.04 26.10 10.33
C GLY A 132 38.29 24.82 11.13
N GLY A 133 38.68 23.75 10.46
CA GLY A 133 38.87 22.40 11.01
C GLY A 133 39.36 22.33 12.47
N LYS A 134 38.42 22.33 13.41
CA LYS A 134 38.57 21.83 14.77
C LYS A 134 37.65 20.61 14.93
N LYS A 135 37.94 19.56 14.16
CA LYS A 135 37.65 18.21 14.65
C LYS A 135 38.89 17.79 15.40
N GLU A 136 38.76 17.70 16.72
CA GLU A 136 39.75 17.07 17.58
C GLU A 136 40.13 15.73 16.93
N GLU A 137 41.41 15.59 16.59
CA GLU A 137 42.01 14.30 16.34
C GLU A 137 41.95 13.52 17.66
N GLU A 138 40.95 12.65 17.83
CA GLU A 138 41.08 11.52 18.75
C GLU A 138 42.07 10.52 18.13
N SER A 139 43.34 10.90 18.16
CA SER A 139 44.47 10.02 18.02
C SER A 139 44.92 9.60 19.42
N SER A 140 44.46 8.46 19.89
CA SER A 140 45.21 7.67 20.86
C SER A 140 45.15 6.18 20.51
N GLY A 141 46.19 5.76 19.79
CA GLY A 141 46.96 4.53 20.00
C GLY A 141 46.20 3.22 20.23
N GLY A 142 46.31 2.30 19.28
CA GLY A 142 45.91 0.90 19.46
C GLY A 142 46.85 0.12 20.39
N SER A 143 46.30 -0.91 21.04
CA SER A 143 46.85 -2.28 21.08
C SER A 143 45.90 -3.26 21.80
N SER A 144 45.59 -4.34 21.07
CA SER A 144 45.44 -5.74 21.50
C SER A 144 44.59 -6.13 22.73
N GLU A 145 43.53 -6.88 22.43
CA GLU A 145 43.31 -8.28 22.85
C GLU A 145 42.74 -8.60 24.26
N SER A 146 41.73 -9.48 24.21
CA SER A 146 41.22 -10.39 25.24
C SER A 146 40.23 -9.88 26.31
N GLY A 147 39.05 -10.51 26.29
CA GLY A 147 38.58 -11.23 27.47
C GLY A 147 37.21 -10.83 27.99
N GLY A 148 36.27 -11.77 27.95
CA GLY A 148 34.88 -11.61 28.38
C GLY A 148 34.69 -11.44 29.89
N GLY A 149 33.44 -11.18 30.27
CA GLY A 149 33.01 -11.09 31.66
C GLY A 149 31.61 -10.54 31.79
N SER A 150 30.65 -11.45 31.91
CA SER A 150 29.23 -11.22 32.11
C SER A 150 28.90 -10.73 33.54
N GLU A 151 27.65 -10.27 33.70
CA GLU A 151 26.88 -10.01 34.93
C GLU A 151 27.00 -8.60 35.56
N SER A 152 25.89 -7.85 35.59
CA SER A 152 24.89 -7.94 36.66
C SER A 152 23.80 -6.86 36.53
N SER A 153 22.62 -7.21 37.04
CA SER A 153 21.31 -6.56 36.91
C SER A 153 21.03 -5.48 37.97
N GLY A 154 19.97 -4.69 37.70
CA GLY A 154 19.19 -3.93 38.70
C GLY A 154 19.36 -2.42 38.57
N GLY A 155 18.35 -1.56 38.51
CA GLY A 155 16.93 -1.68 38.83
C GLY A 155 16.51 -0.48 39.68
N GLY A 156 15.59 0.35 39.16
CA GLY A 156 14.55 1.06 39.92
C GLY A 156 14.85 2.40 40.64
N GLY A 157 14.06 3.42 40.26
CA GLY A 157 13.59 4.54 41.11
C GLY A 157 14.63 5.64 41.38
N ASN A 158 14.30 6.92 41.61
CA ASN A 158 13.04 7.55 41.93
C ASN A 158 13.17 9.07 41.70
N SER A 159 12.03 9.74 41.50
CA SER A 159 11.85 11.17 41.29
C SER A 159 12.21 12.07 42.48
N SER A 160 12.62 13.31 42.18
CA SER A 160 12.32 14.56 42.92
C SER A 160 12.72 15.73 42.01
N GLY A 161 11.82 16.62 41.57
CA GLY A 161 11.33 17.78 42.31
C GLY A 161 12.41 18.89 42.30
N GLY A 162 12.20 20.13 41.89
CA GLY A 162 11.06 20.90 41.45
C GLY A 162 11.52 22.36 41.25
N GLU A 163 10.57 23.19 40.83
CA GLU A 163 10.47 24.64 41.02
C GLU A 163 11.24 25.60 40.11
N GLU A 164 10.39 26.35 39.41
CA GLU A 164 10.57 27.59 38.68
C GLU A 164 11.01 28.73 39.63
N SER A 165 11.89 29.61 39.17
CA SER A 165 11.78 31.02 39.55
C SER A 165 12.45 31.97 38.57
N SER A 166 11.60 32.83 38.04
CA SER A 166 11.85 34.10 37.36
C SER A 166 12.76 35.05 38.14
N GLY A 167 13.57 35.86 37.43
CA GLY A 167 14.22 37.01 38.04
C GLY A 167 15.05 37.83 37.06
N SER A 168 14.45 38.88 36.51
CA SER A 168 15.06 39.91 35.65
C SER A 168 15.69 41.05 36.47
N SER A 169 16.56 41.82 35.81
CA SER A 169 17.26 43.07 36.22
C SER A 169 18.68 42.81 36.76
N GLY A 170 19.73 43.47 36.31
CA GLY A 170 19.88 44.78 35.67
C GLY A 170 21.06 45.45 36.37
N GLY A 171 22.11 45.83 35.63
CA GLY A 171 23.32 46.42 36.20
C GLY A 171 24.40 46.66 35.16
N GLU A 172 24.36 47.84 34.56
CA GLU A 172 25.47 48.45 33.83
C GLU A 172 26.62 48.75 34.79
N GLU A 173 27.87 48.54 34.36
CA GLU A 173 28.83 49.61 34.04
C GLU A 173 30.28 49.10 33.96
N SER A 174 30.87 49.36 32.79
CA SER A 174 32.25 49.77 32.50
C SER A 174 33.45 49.17 33.26
N SER A 175 34.42 48.65 32.50
CA SER A 175 35.86 48.97 32.66
C SER A 175 36.71 48.46 31.49
N LYS A 176 37.21 49.42 30.71
CA LYS A 176 38.57 49.54 30.12
C LYS A 176 39.33 48.29 29.60
N GLU A 177 39.61 48.39 28.29
CA GLU A 177 40.98 48.50 27.72
C GLU A 177 41.71 47.20 27.31
N GLY A 178 41.77 47.00 25.99
CA GLY A 178 42.95 46.45 25.31
C GLY A 178 42.81 45.04 24.72
N GLY A 179 42.87 44.92 23.40
CA GLY A 179 43.33 43.68 22.77
C GLY A 179 42.74 43.36 21.41
N LYS A 180 43.55 43.59 20.36
CA LYS A 180 43.55 42.97 19.02
C LYS A 180 42.29 43.14 18.17
N GLU A 181 42.49 43.75 17.00
CA GLU A 181 41.64 43.55 15.83
C GLU A 181 41.63 42.04 15.54
N GLU A 182 40.56 41.36 15.95
CA GLU A 182 40.19 40.07 15.37
C GLU A 182 39.77 40.38 13.92
N GLU A 183 40.51 39.85 12.95
CA GLU A 183 39.98 39.66 11.61
C GLU A 183 38.68 38.84 11.79
N GLU A 184 37.53 39.47 11.55
CA GLU A 184 36.27 38.74 11.41
C GLU A 184 36.48 37.74 10.27
N GLU A 185 36.71 36.47 10.63
CA GLU A 185 36.61 35.38 9.66
C GLU A 185 35.25 35.54 8.99
N GLU A 186 35.24 35.78 7.67
CA GLU A 186 34.02 35.77 6.86
C GLU A 186 33.37 34.40 7.07
N LYS A 187 32.42 34.35 8.01
CA LYS A 187 31.63 33.17 8.29
C LYS A 187 30.82 32.92 7.03
N ILE A 188 31.23 31.95 6.23
CA ILE A 188 30.46 31.47 5.08
C ILE A 188 29.13 30.95 5.66
N VAL A 189 28.10 31.78 5.62
CA VAL A 189 26.73 31.38 5.91
C VAL A 189 26.31 30.52 4.74
N ILE A 190 26.46 29.20 4.88
CA ILE A 190 25.82 28.25 3.99
C ILE A 190 24.31 28.52 4.13
N PRO A 191 23.59 28.87 3.05
CA PRO A 191 22.16 29.10 3.14
C PRO A 191 21.48 27.78 3.55
N GLU A 192 21.15 27.63 4.83
CA GLU A 192 20.33 26.52 5.35
C GLU A 192 18.93 26.49 4.71
N GLU A 193 18.56 27.53 3.96
CA GLU A 193 17.25 27.65 3.34
C GLU A 193 17.06 26.93 1.98
N GLU A 194 18.10 26.45 1.31
CA GLU A 194 17.92 25.76 0.02
C GLU A 194 17.96 24.24 0.12
N THR A 195 18.58 23.67 1.16
CA THR A 195 18.64 22.21 1.37
C THR A 195 17.33 21.63 1.92
N LEU A 196 16.48 22.47 2.54
CA LEU A 196 15.18 22.05 3.09
C LEU A 196 13.96 22.35 2.18
N LYS A 197 14.13 23.15 1.10
CA LYS A 197 13.01 23.52 0.19
C LYS A 197 12.69 22.49 -0.90
N LYS A 198 13.32 21.31 -0.88
CA LYS A 198 12.99 20.20 -1.79
C LYS A 198 12.75 18.89 -1.05
N TYR A 199 11.93 18.91 0.00
CA TYR A 199 10.95 17.83 0.02
C TYR A 199 10.11 18.07 -1.24
N PRO A 200 10.06 17.15 -2.22
CA PRO A 200 8.96 17.25 -3.15
C PRO A 200 7.72 17.21 -2.27
N GLU A 201 6.91 18.27 -2.29
CA GLU A 201 5.47 18.05 -2.22
C GLU A 201 5.22 16.80 -3.06
N ILE A 202 4.48 15.83 -2.55
CA ILE A 202 4.21 14.57 -3.27
C ILE A 202 3.42 14.95 -4.53
N ILE A 203 4.13 15.40 -5.56
CA ILE A 203 3.60 15.79 -6.85
C ILE A 203 3.38 14.45 -7.53
N ILE A 204 2.11 14.10 -7.65
CA ILE A 204 1.63 12.98 -8.43
C ILE A 204 1.80 13.37 -9.89
N THR A 205 2.54 12.55 -10.63
CA THR A 205 2.80 12.71 -12.06
C THR A 205 1.83 11.86 -12.88
N ASP A 206 1.75 12.11 -14.19
CA ASP A 206 0.95 11.27 -15.10
C ASP A 206 1.37 9.80 -15.05
N LYS A 207 2.67 9.53 -14.88
CA LYS A 207 3.19 8.17 -14.69
C LYS A 207 2.66 7.55 -13.40
N ASP A 208 2.63 8.30 -12.29
CA ASP A 208 2.04 7.80 -11.03
C ASP A 208 0.56 7.48 -11.21
N ASN A 209 -0.19 8.30 -11.95
CA ASN A 209 -1.60 8.06 -12.25
C ASN A 209 -1.79 6.82 -13.14
N GLN A 210 -0.90 6.58 -14.11
CA GLN A 210 -0.92 5.37 -14.95
C GLN A 210 -0.62 4.10 -14.16
N ILE A 211 0.37 4.14 -13.25
CA ILE A 211 0.67 3.01 -12.36
C ILE A 211 -0.52 2.72 -11.44
N MET A 212 -1.15 3.77 -10.90
CA MET A 212 -2.36 3.64 -10.10
C MET A 212 -3.51 3.03 -10.91
N ASP A 213 -3.71 3.48 -12.15
CA ASP A 213 -4.75 2.95 -13.02
C ASP A 213 -4.54 1.45 -13.36
N LEU A 214 -3.29 1.03 -13.58
CA LEU A 214 -2.93 -0.37 -13.76
C LEU A 214 -3.29 -1.23 -12.54
N ALA A 215 -3.02 -0.74 -11.31
CA ALA A 215 -3.40 -1.44 -10.09
C ALA A 215 -4.94 -1.53 -9.93
N VAL A 216 -5.66 -0.47 -10.30
CA VAL A 216 -7.12 -0.45 -10.27
C VAL A 216 -7.72 -1.40 -11.32
N ASP A 217 -7.11 -1.55 -12.48
CA ASP A 217 -7.51 -2.56 -13.47
C ASP A 217 -7.42 -3.99 -12.92
N LEU A 218 -6.42 -4.29 -12.07
CA LEU A 218 -6.34 -5.58 -11.37
C LEU A 218 -7.51 -5.77 -10.40
N LEU A 219 -7.88 -4.73 -9.62
CA LEU A 219 -9.09 -4.76 -8.78
C LEU A 219 -10.35 -5.02 -9.60
N GLY A 220 -10.44 -4.44 -10.80
CA GLY A 220 -11.56 -4.61 -11.71
C GLY A 220 -11.77 -6.07 -12.11
N TYR A 221 -10.70 -6.73 -12.53
CA TYR A 221 -10.76 -8.15 -12.89
C TYR A 221 -11.11 -9.04 -11.70
N VAL A 222 -10.44 -8.84 -10.55
CA VAL A 222 -10.68 -9.66 -9.35
C VAL A 222 -12.11 -9.49 -8.85
N SER A 223 -12.62 -8.25 -8.75
CA SER A 223 -14.00 -8.00 -8.33
C SER A 223 -15.02 -8.59 -9.29
N GLN A 224 -14.77 -8.57 -10.59
CA GLN A 224 -15.64 -9.18 -11.60
C GLN A 224 -15.70 -10.71 -11.42
N VAL A 225 -14.55 -11.39 -11.33
CA VAL A 225 -14.49 -12.84 -11.17
C VAL A 225 -15.05 -13.29 -9.81
N SER A 226 -14.99 -12.45 -8.79
CA SER A 226 -15.70 -12.63 -7.52
C SER A 226 -17.22 -12.53 -7.70
N LEU A 227 -17.70 -11.52 -8.41
CA LEU A 227 -19.13 -11.31 -8.63
C LEU A 227 -19.75 -12.38 -9.54
N GLU A 228 -19.00 -12.88 -10.52
CA GLU A 228 -19.43 -13.99 -11.37
C GLU A 228 -19.59 -15.30 -10.60
N ALA A 229 -18.76 -15.52 -9.57
CA ALA A 229 -18.86 -16.69 -8.69
C ALA A 229 -20.06 -16.61 -7.75
N ASP A 230 -20.37 -15.43 -7.20
CA ASP A 230 -21.54 -15.20 -6.37
C ASP A 230 -22.07 -13.76 -6.52
N LYS A 231 -23.08 -13.59 -7.39
CA LYS A 231 -23.70 -12.30 -7.72
C LYS A 231 -24.46 -11.68 -6.55
N GLU A 232 -24.86 -12.51 -5.60
CA GLU A 232 -25.64 -12.07 -4.45
C GLU A 232 -24.77 -11.81 -3.22
N ASN A 233 -23.47 -12.08 -3.28
CA ASN A 233 -22.56 -11.86 -2.17
C ASN A 233 -22.39 -10.36 -1.87
N PRO A 234 -22.73 -9.89 -0.64
CA PRO A 234 -22.54 -8.48 -0.27
C PRO A 234 -21.08 -8.04 -0.35
N THR A 235 -20.11 -8.92 -0.05
CA THR A 235 -18.68 -8.61 -0.15
C THR A 235 -18.23 -8.47 -1.60
N ALA A 236 -18.69 -9.33 -2.51
CA ALA A 236 -18.36 -9.19 -3.93
C ALA A 236 -18.95 -7.90 -4.53
N LEU A 237 -20.19 -7.56 -4.17
CA LEU A 237 -20.83 -6.30 -4.56
C LEU A 237 -20.10 -5.07 -3.99
N SER A 238 -19.68 -5.13 -2.71
CA SER A 238 -18.90 -4.07 -2.06
C SER A 238 -17.53 -3.89 -2.73
N ASN A 239 -16.82 -4.98 -3.01
CA ASN A 239 -15.55 -4.93 -3.73
C ASN A 239 -15.69 -4.39 -5.15
N ARG A 240 -16.79 -4.73 -5.85
CA ARG A 240 -17.10 -4.11 -7.15
C ARG A 240 -17.33 -2.61 -7.02
N GLU A 241 -18.06 -2.17 -6.00
CA GLU A 241 -18.30 -0.75 -5.74
C GLU A 241 -17.00 0.01 -5.47
N LYS A 242 -16.14 -0.55 -4.61
CA LYS A 242 -14.81 0.00 -4.34
C LYS A 242 -13.98 0.13 -5.61
N TYR A 243 -13.93 -0.91 -6.45
CA TYR A 243 -13.24 -0.86 -7.74
C TYR A 243 -13.77 0.31 -8.60
N LEU A 244 -15.10 0.45 -8.74
CA LEU A 244 -15.69 1.52 -9.55
C LEU A 244 -15.28 2.88 -9.03
N LEU A 245 -15.31 3.10 -7.72
CA LEU A 245 -14.88 4.36 -7.08
C LEU A 245 -13.39 4.64 -7.31
N TYR A 246 -12.51 3.64 -7.22
CA TYR A 246 -11.11 3.81 -7.56
C TYR A 246 -10.91 4.12 -9.05
N LYS A 247 -11.63 3.43 -9.95
CA LYS A 247 -11.49 3.62 -11.40
C LYS A 247 -12.00 4.97 -11.87
N ILE A 248 -13.15 5.42 -11.35
CA ILE A 248 -13.64 6.79 -11.57
C ILE A 248 -12.56 7.80 -11.14
N THR A 249 -11.92 7.57 -9.99
CA THR A 249 -10.87 8.45 -9.46
C THR A 249 -9.61 8.44 -10.33
N SER A 250 -9.17 7.29 -10.86
CA SER A 250 -8.00 7.23 -11.74
C SER A 250 -8.30 7.90 -13.09
N LEU A 251 -9.47 7.63 -13.68
CA LEU A 251 -9.88 8.21 -14.96
C LEU A 251 -9.94 9.73 -14.93
N VAL A 252 -10.53 10.34 -13.88
CA VAL A 252 -10.56 11.82 -13.80
C VAL A 252 -9.17 12.43 -13.61
N LYS A 253 -8.22 11.72 -12.98
CA LYS A 253 -6.81 12.14 -12.87
C LYS A 253 -6.04 11.99 -14.19
N LEU A 254 -6.57 11.20 -15.12
CA LEU A 254 -6.08 11.01 -16.48
C LEU A 254 -6.88 11.87 -17.50
N ASP A 255 -7.75 12.77 -17.03
CA ASP A 255 -8.64 13.60 -17.85
C ASP A 255 -9.67 12.81 -18.71
N GLU A 256 -9.95 11.55 -18.36
CA GLU A 256 -10.90 10.65 -19.04
C GLU A 256 -12.33 10.77 -18.48
N TYR A 257 -12.87 12.00 -18.47
CA TYR A 257 -14.16 12.31 -17.82
C TYR A 257 -15.39 11.60 -18.43
N ALA A 258 -15.35 11.28 -19.73
CA ALA A 258 -16.45 10.59 -20.39
C ALA A 258 -16.61 9.16 -19.84
N ASP A 259 -15.50 8.40 -19.83
CA ASP A 259 -15.46 7.05 -19.30
C ASP A 259 -15.73 7.04 -17.78
N ALA A 260 -15.24 8.03 -17.05
CA ALA A 260 -15.58 8.22 -15.63
C ALA A 260 -17.09 8.42 -15.42
N GLY A 261 -17.76 9.19 -16.27
CA GLY A 261 -19.20 9.42 -16.20
C GLY A 261 -20.04 8.15 -16.41
N ASP A 262 -19.62 7.29 -17.34
CA ASP A 262 -20.24 5.99 -17.58
C ASP A 262 -20.08 5.06 -16.36
N LEU A 263 -18.88 5.02 -15.77
CA LEU A 263 -18.61 4.24 -14.55
C LEU A 263 -19.37 4.76 -13.32
N VAL A 264 -19.65 6.06 -13.20
CA VAL A 264 -20.52 6.58 -12.13
C VAL A 264 -21.93 6.02 -12.25
N SER A 265 -22.43 5.87 -13.47
CA SER A 265 -23.75 5.26 -13.69
C SER A 265 -23.73 3.77 -13.33
N GLU A 266 -22.64 3.07 -13.63
CA GLU A 266 -22.44 1.69 -13.18
C GLU A 266 -22.36 1.58 -11.65
N ALA A 267 -21.63 2.48 -11.00
CA ALA A 267 -21.52 2.55 -9.53
C ALA A 267 -22.88 2.77 -8.88
N GLN A 268 -23.70 3.70 -9.39
CA GLN A 268 -25.06 3.87 -8.90
C GLN A 268 -25.90 2.58 -9.00
N ASN A 269 -25.82 1.87 -10.13
CA ASN A 269 -26.56 0.62 -10.31
C ASN A 269 -26.06 -0.51 -9.39
N ASN A 270 -24.74 -0.60 -9.15
CA ASN A 270 -24.16 -1.59 -8.26
C ASN A 270 -24.48 -1.27 -6.79
N TRP A 271 -24.39 0.01 -6.41
CA TRP A 271 -24.81 0.50 -5.11
C TRP A 271 -26.28 0.23 -4.82
N ASP A 272 -27.20 0.46 -5.76
CA ASP A 272 -28.62 0.20 -5.54
C ASP A 272 -28.90 -1.28 -5.19
N LYS A 273 -28.14 -2.21 -5.79
CA LYS A 273 -28.20 -3.65 -5.44
C LYS A 273 -27.64 -3.94 -4.06
N LEU A 274 -26.51 -3.32 -3.70
CA LEU A 274 -25.88 -3.49 -2.39
C LEU A 274 -26.73 -2.86 -1.27
N TYR A 275 -27.27 -1.67 -1.52
CA TYR A 275 -28.08 -0.89 -0.60
C TYR A 275 -29.24 -1.70 -0.01
N ILE A 276 -29.97 -2.43 -0.86
CA ILE A 276 -31.08 -3.31 -0.45
C ILE A 276 -30.64 -4.32 0.63
N LYS A 277 -29.37 -4.74 0.62
CA LYS A 277 -28.83 -5.75 1.54
C LYS A 277 -28.26 -5.17 2.83
N VAL A 278 -27.76 -3.94 2.79
CA VAL A 278 -26.98 -3.34 3.90
C VAL A 278 -27.69 -2.19 4.61
N GLN A 279 -28.72 -1.60 4.01
CA GLN A 279 -29.41 -0.40 4.53
C GLN A 279 -29.93 -0.57 5.97
N ASP A 280 -30.41 -1.77 6.32
CA ASP A 280 -31.03 -2.03 7.62
C ASP A 280 -29.99 -2.23 8.72
N GLN A 281 -28.75 -2.55 8.36
CA GLN A 281 -27.65 -2.74 9.30
C GLN A 281 -26.99 -1.40 9.68
N ASN A 282 -26.91 -0.46 8.73
CA ASN A 282 -26.31 0.85 8.97
C ASN A 282 -26.94 1.93 8.07
N LYS A 283 -28.08 2.44 8.53
CA LYS A 283 -28.91 3.40 7.78
C LYS A 283 -28.18 4.72 7.49
N GLN A 284 -27.42 5.24 8.46
CA GLN A 284 -26.75 6.53 8.32
C GLN A 284 -25.62 6.46 7.28
N ASP A 285 -24.77 5.44 7.35
CA ASP A 285 -23.68 5.28 6.38
C ASP A 285 -24.23 5.02 4.98
N SER A 286 -25.30 4.23 4.87
CA SER A 286 -25.96 3.95 3.59
C SER A 286 -26.58 5.20 2.95
N VAL A 287 -27.23 6.07 3.74
CA VAL A 287 -27.75 7.36 3.23
C VAL A 287 -26.59 8.27 2.79
N THR A 288 -25.51 8.31 3.58
CA THR A 288 -24.32 9.12 3.26
C THR A 288 -23.66 8.65 1.97
N LEU A 289 -23.49 7.34 1.80
CA LEU A 289 -22.92 6.76 0.59
C LEU A 289 -23.77 7.04 -0.66
N SER A 290 -25.09 6.94 -0.54
CA SER A 290 -26.02 7.33 -1.62
C SER A 290 -25.87 8.79 -2.04
N ALA A 291 -25.63 9.69 -1.08
CA ALA A 291 -25.38 11.11 -1.37
C ALA A 291 -24.00 11.31 -2.02
N LEU A 292 -22.97 10.58 -1.57
CA LEU A 292 -21.62 10.65 -2.13
C LEU A 292 -21.59 10.23 -3.60
N ILE A 293 -22.23 9.11 -3.97
CA ILE A 293 -22.27 8.65 -5.38
C ILE A 293 -22.92 9.69 -6.30
N LYS A 294 -24.02 10.32 -5.85
CA LYS A 294 -24.66 11.44 -6.58
C LYS A 294 -23.75 12.67 -6.68
N ASN A 295 -23.02 12.99 -5.63
CA ASN A 295 -22.08 14.10 -5.64
C ASN A 295 -20.88 13.82 -6.55
N ILE A 296 -20.36 12.58 -6.59
CA ILE A 296 -19.29 12.17 -7.50
C ILE A 296 -19.71 12.41 -8.94
N ARG A 297 -20.94 12.04 -9.33
CA ARG A 297 -21.49 12.38 -10.66
C ARG A 297 -21.36 13.85 -10.98
N THR A 298 -21.80 14.70 -10.06
CA THR A 298 -21.76 16.16 -10.22
C THR A 298 -20.32 16.66 -10.32
N SER A 299 -19.39 16.10 -9.55
CA SER A 299 -17.97 16.44 -9.57
C SER A 299 -17.29 16.02 -10.89
N VAL A 300 -17.64 14.85 -11.44
CA VAL A 300 -17.19 14.40 -12.77
C VAL A 300 -17.71 15.32 -13.86
N GLU A 301 -19.00 15.68 -13.85
CA GLU A 301 -19.61 16.61 -14.83
C GLU A 301 -18.96 18.01 -14.77
N LYS A 302 -18.56 18.45 -13.58
CA LYS A 302 -17.84 19.73 -13.35
C LYS A 302 -16.34 19.66 -13.64
N LYS A 303 -15.81 18.47 -13.95
CA LYS A 303 -14.38 18.22 -14.14
C LYS A 303 -13.52 18.61 -12.94
N ASP A 304 -13.96 18.21 -11.74
CA ASP A 304 -13.23 18.47 -10.48
C ASP A 304 -12.61 17.16 -9.94
N PRO A 305 -11.36 16.84 -10.33
CA PRO A 305 -10.71 15.59 -9.92
C PRO A 305 -10.41 15.53 -8.42
N VAL A 306 -10.25 16.68 -7.76
CA VAL A 306 -9.98 16.75 -6.30
C VAL A 306 -11.25 16.39 -5.53
N ALA A 307 -12.39 16.96 -5.92
CA ALA A 307 -13.67 16.62 -5.30
C ALA A 307 -14.02 15.14 -5.49
N VAL A 308 -13.80 14.60 -6.70
CA VAL A 308 -13.98 13.16 -6.97
C VAL A 308 -13.10 12.30 -6.06
N ASP A 309 -11.79 12.57 -5.99
CA ASP A 309 -10.86 11.80 -5.16
C ASP A 309 -11.25 11.81 -3.67
N LEU A 310 -11.60 12.96 -3.12
CA LEU A 310 -12.04 13.09 -1.72
C LEU A 310 -13.35 12.33 -1.46
N GLN A 311 -14.35 12.51 -2.33
CA GLN A 311 -15.66 11.87 -2.18
C GLN A 311 -15.54 10.34 -2.31
N SER A 312 -14.77 9.85 -3.29
CA SER A 312 -14.49 8.43 -3.47
C SER A 312 -13.78 7.83 -2.27
N LYS A 313 -12.76 8.51 -1.71
CA LYS A 313 -12.07 8.06 -0.49
C LYS A 313 -13.00 7.93 0.71
N VAL A 314 -13.93 8.88 0.89
CA VAL A 314 -14.92 8.79 1.96
C VAL A 314 -15.89 7.64 1.70
N ALA A 315 -16.37 7.49 0.46
CA ALA A 315 -17.28 6.41 0.07
C ALA A 315 -16.66 5.02 0.30
N ILE A 316 -15.41 4.81 -0.08
CA ILE A 316 -14.66 3.56 0.14
C ILE A 316 -14.56 3.23 1.64
N LYS A 317 -14.22 4.22 2.48
CA LYS A 317 -14.19 4.02 3.94
C LYS A 317 -15.55 3.63 4.53
N LEU A 318 -16.65 4.17 3.99
CA LEU A 318 -17.98 3.77 4.42
C LEU A 318 -18.31 2.34 3.98
N LEU A 319 -17.88 1.92 2.79
CA LEU A 319 -18.02 0.53 2.32
C LEU A 319 -17.26 -0.48 3.20
N ASP A 320 -16.11 -0.09 3.76
CA ASP A 320 -15.41 -0.91 4.76
C ASP A 320 -16.25 -1.15 6.01
N ASN A 321 -16.98 -0.12 6.47
CA ASN A 321 -17.88 -0.23 7.63
C ASN A 321 -19.15 -1.03 7.33
N LEU A 322 -19.58 -1.05 6.06
CA LEU A 322 -20.76 -1.80 5.59
C LEU A 322 -20.45 -3.26 5.29
N SER A 323 -19.16 -3.63 5.19
CA SER A 323 -18.74 -5.01 4.97
C SER A 323 -19.13 -5.85 6.19
N ILE A 324 -20.19 -6.63 5.99
CA ILE A 324 -20.89 -7.40 7.00
C ILE A 324 -19.89 -8.26 7.79
N LYS A 325 -19.88 -8.11 9.12
CA LYS A 325 -19.33 -9.17 9.98
C LYS A 325 -20.13 -10.43 9.69
N ASN A 326 -19.58 -11.35 8.89
CA ASN A 326 -20.12 -12.69 8.77
C ASN A 326 -20.25 -13.26 10.18
N LYS A 327 -21.50 -13.43 10.62
CA LYS A 327 -21.82 -14.20 11.83
C LYS A 327 -21.76 -15.67 11.50
#